data_AF-A0A7D8UQ08-F1
#
_entry.id   AF-A0A7D8UQ08-F1
#
_cell.length_a   1.000
_cell.length_b   1.000
_cell.length_c   1.000
_cell.angle_alpha   90.00
_cell.angle_beta   90.00
_cell.angle_gamma   90.00
#
_symmetry.space_group_name_H-M   'P 1'
#
loop_
_entity.id
_entity.type
_entity.pdbx_description
1 polymer ?
#
loop_
_entity_poly.entity_id
_entity_poly.type
_entity_poly.pdbx_seq_one_letter_code
_entity_poly.pdbx_strand_id
1 'polypeptide(L)'
;MLSFPEGTKNDPKCYVTHGVMGHLDPKQPPVKRKPFAAMLKYDFVQKVELILPEEIYEIMKEVLDQLPKPVYSRVILPLKALLEGEFFNEYIKKGKPCLSIFAHGNILMLSEGTLGVDDSYSLREGILTLHLDKESYERAGIVGKPDGVKGKRGTKPRWVVEINLRLPSMLHGKKGFDRIVYAFKNVLTNPVTWLFHDLSIAAVTPDPLDPHFPVKKTVSPRLLQDLKVNRPSLEPPKEADPTYGADFEDYAIELQEWLALVLLESPRISPDDKIDPFLSRYAPPGNSQTNTKLVKLTWQGFLAPTWAHKAFVQVLLAAPQEAWFAYCVGGFGEGISGESKNCTILRLPNAPKEYILWEVL
;
A
#
# COMPACT_ATOMS: atom_id res chain seq x y z
N MET A 1 28.64 8.86 35.15
CA MET A 1 28.27 9.09 33.75
C MET A 1 27.68 7.80 33.21
N LEU A 2 26.45 7.84 32.71
CA LEU A 2 25.84 6.70 32.03
C LEU A 2 26.46 6.61 30.63
N SER A 3 27.34 5.64 30.43
CA SER A 3 27.95 5.34 29.14
C SER A 3 26.93 4.57 28.28
N PHE A 4 26.24 5.29 27.39
CA PHE A 4 25.39 4.66 26.38
C PHE A 4 26.27 4.02 25.29
N PRO A 5 25.97 2.80 24.84
CA PRO A 5 26.73 2.14 23.77
C PRO A 5 26.65 2.96 22.48
N GLU A 6 27.77 3.03 21.76
CA GLU A 6 27.86 3.72 20.46
C GLU A 6 26.80 3.20 19.47
N GLY A 7 26.18 4.16 18.79
CA GLY A 7 24.87 4.05 18.17
C GLY A 7 24.62 2.80 17.34
N THR A 8 23.55 2.09 17.68
CA THR A 8 22.76 1.42 16.64
C THR A 8 22.40 2.47 15.61
N LYS A 9 22.75 2.25 14.33
CA LYS A 9 22.23 3.06 13.22
C LYS A 9 20.70 3.02 13.30
N ASN A 10 20.10 4.06 13.87
CA ASN A 10 18.66 4.24 13.89
C ASN A 10 18.31 4.84 12.53
N ASP A 11 18.10 3.98 11.54
CA ASP A 11 17.57 4.44 10.26
C ASP A 11 16.17 5.01 10.51
N PRO A 12 15.87 6.25 10.06
CA PRO A 12 14.60 6.89 10.35
C PRO A 12 13.45 6.08 9.73
N LYS A 13 12.44 5.78 10.56
CA LYS A 13 11.27 4.96 10.17
C LYS A 13 10.20 5.76 9.43
N CYS A 14 10.21 7.08 9.57
CA CYS A 14 9.27 7.96 8.90
C CYS A 14 10.01 9.13 8.25
N TYR A 15 9.63 9.49 7.04
CA TYR A 15 10.13 10.65 6.31
C TYR A 15 8.96 11.59 6.02
N VAL A 16 9.13 12.87 6.31
CA VAL A 16 8.19 13.91 5.91
C VAL A 16 8.75 14.73 4.74
N THR A 17 7.88 15.14 3.83
CA THR A 17 8.22 16.05 2.71
C THR A 17 7.10 17.07 2.54
N HIS A 18 7.41 18.35 2.70
CA HIS A 18 6.56 19.45 2.19
C HIS A 18 7.02 19.81 0.78
N GLY A 19 6.07 19.94 -0.14
CA GLY A 19 6.41 20.19 -1.54
C GLY A 19 5.26 20.76 -2.35
N VAL A 20 5.58 21.08 -3.61
CA VAL A 20 4.65 21.65 -4.57
C VAL A 20 4.42 20.67 -5.72
N MET A 21 3.15 20.42 -6.04
CA MET A 21 2.67 19.66 -7.19
C MET A 21 2.82 20.49 -8.46
N GLY A 22 3.35 19.85 -9.50
CA GLY A 22 3.41 20.43 -10.84
C GLY A 22 2.03 20.50 -11.50
N HIS A 23 2.01 21.01 -12.74
CA HIS A 23 0.80 20.95 -13.56
C HIS A 23 0.36 19.50 -13.77
N LEU A 24 -0.94 19.25 -13.62
CA LEU A 24 -1.56 17.94 -13.78
C LEU A 24 -2.22 17.86 -15.15
N ASP A 25 -1.70 16.99 -16.02
CA ASP A 25 -2.42 16.56 -17.20
C ASP A 25 -3.28 15.33 -16.85
N PRO A 26 -4.63 15.42 -16.93
CA PRO A 26 -5.51 14.28 -16.67
C PRO A 26 -5.21 13.06 -17.56
N LYS A 27 -4.65 13.27 -18.75
CA LYS A 27 -4.31 12.19 -19.70
C LYS A 27 -2.98 11.52 -19.39
N GLN A 28 -2.08 12.22 -18.69
CA GLN A 28 -0.75 11.74 -18.34
C GLN A 28 -0.41 12.13 -16.90
N PRO A 29 -1.04 11.48 -15.90
CA PRO A 29 -0.78 11.79 -14.50
C PRO A 29 0.70 11.51 -14.15
N PRO A 30 1.36 12.36 -13.33
CA PRO A 30 2.76 12.15 -12.98
C PRO A 30 2.97 10.83 -12.24
N VAL A 31 4.02 10.07 -12.60
CA VAL A 31 4.33 8.77 -11.97
C VAL A 31 5.66 8.73 -11.23
N LYS A 32 6.61 9.63 -11.57
CA LYS A 32 7.97 9.63 -11.01
C LYS A 32 8.19 10.65 -9.89
N ARG A 33 7.28 11.61 -9.73
CA ARG A 33 7.43 12.72 -8.77
C ARG A 33 6.57 12.47 -7.54
N LYS A 34 7.03 12.94 -6.37
CA LYS A 34 6.19 13.00 -5.17
C LYS A 34 5.04 14.00 -5.38
N PRO A 35 3.85 13.74 -4.81
CA PRO A 35 3.50 12.59 -3.96
C PRO A 35 3.14 11.31 -4.74
N PHE A 36 2.97 11.40 -6.06
CA PHE A 36 2.48 10.31 -6.91
C PHE A 36 3.33 9.04 -6.87
N ALA A 37 4.66 9.18 -6.88
CA ALA A 37 5.60 8.06 -6.84
C ALA A 37 5.52 7.27 -5.52
N ALA A 38 5.12 7.90 -4.41
CA ALA A 38 5.03 7.23 -3.11
C ALA A 38 3.95 6.13 -3.14
N MET A 39 2.80 6.40 -3.77
CA MET A 39 1.73 5.40 -3.92
C MET A 39 2.08 4.27 -4.89
N LEU A 40 2.95 4.53 -5.87
CA LEU A 40 3.37 3.51 -6.85
C LEU A 40 4.52 2.62 -6.35
N LYS A 41 5.14 2.99 -5.22
CA LYS A 41 6.21 2.21 -4.58
C LYS A 41 5.71 0.92 -3.93
N TYR A 42 4.44 0.87 -3.55
CA TYR A 42 3.83 -0.33 -2.95
C TYR A 42 3.79 -1.49 -3.94
N ASP A 43 4.01 -2.70 -3.43
CA ASP A 43 3.77 -3.93 -4.18
C ASP A 43 2.29 -4.28 -4.21
N PHE A 44 1.65 -4.25 -3.04
CA PHE A 44 0.25 -4.55 -2.85
C PHE A 44 -0.37 -3.52 -1.92
N VAL A 45 -1.51 -2.93 -2.32
CA VAL A 45 -2.24 -1.99 -1.49
C VAL A 45 -3.38 -2.73 -0.80
N GLN A 46 -3.43 -2.66 0.53
CA GLN A 46 -4.49 -3.28 1.32
C GLN A 46 -5.64 -2.30 1.58
N LYS A 47 -5.28 -1.03 1.83
CA LYS A 47 -6.21 -0.03 2.33
C LYS A 47 -5.89 1.33 1.73
N VAL A 48 -6.94 2.04 1.34
CA VAL A 48 -6.88 3.44 0.94
C VAL A 48 -7.94 4.19 1.74
N GLU A 49 -7.56 5.31 2.33
CA GLU A 49 -8.44 6.14 3.13
C GLU A 49 -8.39 7.59 2.66
N LEU A 50 -9.55 8.21 2.51
CA LEU A 50 -9.69 9.62 2.19
C LEU A 50 -10.45 10.30 3.33
N ILE A 51 -9.83 11.34 3.89
CA ILE A 51 -10.41 12.21 4.91
C ILE A 51 -10.57 13.59 4.29
N LEU A 52 -11.76 14.16 4.39
CA LEU A 52 -12.05 15.51 3.93
C LEU A 52 -13.17 16.14 4.77
N PRO A 53 -13.33 17.48 4.76
CA PRO A 53 -14.48 18.13 5.37
C PRO A 53 -15.81 17.65 4.76
N GLU A 54 -16.86 17.66 5.57
CA GLU A 54 -18.21 17.25 5.14
C GLU A 54 -18.73 18.08 3.96
N GLU A 55 -18.44 19.38 3.95
CA GLU A 55 -18.86 20.30 2.90
C GLU A 55 -18.20 19.97 1.56
N ILE A 56 -16.93 19.53 1.60
CA ILE A 56 -16.18 19.13 0.42
C ILE A 56 -16.67 17.76 -0.09
N TYR A 57 -17.09 16.87 0.82
CA TYR A 57 -17.60 15.56 0.45
C TYR A 57 -18.89 15.68 -0.37
N GLU A 58 -19.82 16.55 0.03
CA GLU A 58 -21.06 16.76 -0.71
C GLU A 58 -20.81 17.28 -2.14
N ILE A 59 -19.76 18.09 -2.34
CA ILE A 59 -19.35 18.56 -3.68
C ILE A 59 -18.77 17.42 -4.52
N MET A 60 -17.98 16.53 -3.90
CA MET A 60 -17.19 15.51 -4.59
C MET A 60 -17.90 14.16 -4.72
N LYS A 61 -19.07 14.00 -4.10
CA LYS A 61 -19.78 12.72 -3.97
C LYS A 61 -19.96 11.99 -5.30
N GLU A 62 -20.40 12.69 -6.34
CA GLU A 62 -20.60 12.11 -7.67
C GLU A 62 -19.30 11.58 -8.28
N VAL A 63 -18.20 12.31 -8.12
CA VAL A 63 -16.87 11.90 -8.62
C VAL A 63 -16.38 10.68 -7.85
N LEU A 64 -16.58 10.66 -6.53
CA LEU A 64 -16.18 9.54 -5.67
C LEU A 64 -16.97 8.27 -5.96
N ASP A 65 -18.26 8.39 -6.28
CA ASP A 65 -19.13 7.28 -6.67
C ASP A 65 -18.80 6.71 -8.06
N GLN A 66 -18.25 7.56 -8.95
CA GLN A 66 -17.78 7.17 -10.29
C GLN A 66 -16.39 6.55 -10.31
N LEU A 67 -15.67 6.54 -9.18
CA LEU A 67 -14.37 5.87 -9.12
C LEU A 67 -14.52 4.40 -9.51
N PRO A 68 -13.61 3.85 -10.35
CA PRO A 68 -13.66 2.44 -10.73
C PRO A 68 -13.67 1.58 -9.48
N LYS A 69 -14.64 0.66 -9.35
CA LYS A 69 -14.74 -0.25 -8.21
C LYS A 69 -13.78 -1.41 -8.43
N PRO A 70 -12.67 -1.51 -7.68
CA PRO A 70 -11.71 -2.59 -7.84
C PRO A 70 -12.37 -3.94 -7.58
N VAL A 71 -12.08 -4.91 -8.44
CA VAL A 71 -12.55 -6.29 -8.26
C VAL A 71 -11.33 -7.18 -8.18
N TYR A 72 -11.26 -7.96 -7.11
CA TYR A 72 -10.27 -9.01 -6.93
C TYR A 72 -10.97 -10.34 -6.62
N SER A 73 -10.27 -11.44 -6.82
CA SER A 73 -10.76 -12.78 -6.59
C SER A 73 -9.98 -13.42 -5.45
N ARG A 74 -10.65 -14.21 -4.63
CA ARG A 74 -10.02 -15.18 -3.73
C ARG A 74 -10.13 -16.56 -4.35
N VAL A 75 -9.02 -17.26 -4.51
CA VAL A 75 -8.97 -18.57 -5.18
C VAL A 75 -7.98 -19.49 -4.48
N ILE A 76 -8.25 -20.79 -4.44
CA ILE A 76 -7.33 -21.78 -3.86
C ILE A 76 -6.65 -22.52 -5.01
N LEU A 77 -5.34 -22.39 -5.11
CA LEU A 77 -4.57 -23.02 -6.18
C LEU A 77 -3.14 -23.37 -5.75
N PRO A 78 -2.60 -24.51 -6.21
CA PRO A 78 -1.20 -24.86 -6.00
C PRO A 78 -0.28 -24.08 -6.94
N LEU A 79 0.98 -23.89 -6.56
CA LEU A 79 1.97 -23.17 -7.37
C LEU A 79 2.15 -23.76 -8.78
N LYS A 80 1.99 -25.09 -8.93
CA LYS A 80 2.08 -25.75 -10.25
C LYS A 80 1.05 -25.21 -11.26
N ALA A 81 -0.14 -24.82 -10.79
CA ALA A 81 -1.20 -24.30 -11.66
C ALA A 81 -0.79 -22.98 -12.33
N LEU A 82 0.10 -22.21 -11.69
CA LEU A 82 0.65 -20.97 -12.27
C LEU A 82 1.57 -21.24 -13.47
N LEU A 83 2.10 -22.45 -13.61
CA LEU A 83 3.06 -22.83 -14.66
C LEU A 83 2.44 -23.66 -15.78
N GLU A 84 1.15 -23.95 -15.70
CA GLU A 84 0.45 -24.88 -16.59
C GLU A 84 -0.64 -24.18 -17.41
N GLY A 85 -0.83 -24.67 -18.64
CA GLY A 85 -1.98 -24.34 -19.49
C GLY A 85 -2.17 -22.86 -19.80
N GLU A 86 -3.44 -22.47 -19.90
CA GLU A 86 -3.87 -21.12 -20.28
C GLU A 86 -3.51 -20.08 -19.21
N PHE A 87 -3.41 -20.47 -17.93
CA PHE A 87 -3.02 -19.54 -16.87
C PHE A 87 -1.64 -18.94 -17.16
N PHE A 88 -0.66 -19.79 -17.47
CA PHE A 88 0.71 -19.35 -17.75
C PHE A 88 0.79 -18.52 -19.04
N ASN A 89 0.04 -18.91 -20.08
CA ASN A 89 0.09 -18.23 -21.37
C ASN A 89 -0.64 -16.88 -21.33
N GLU A 90 -1.87 -16.85 -20.83
CA GLU A 90 -2.74 -15.66 -20.85
C GLU A 90 -2.33 -14.63 -19.79
N TYR A 91 -2.12 -15.05 -18.54
CA TYR A 91 -1.86 -14.11 -17.45
C TYR A 91 -0.40 -13.76 -17.26
N ILE A 92 0.52 -14.67 -17.58
CA ILE A 92 1.95 -14.46 -17.32
C ILE A 92 2.69 -14.05 -18.60
N LYS A 93 2.62 -14.85 -19.68
CA LYS A 93 3.42 -14.63 -20.90
C LYS A 93 2.93 -13.50 -21.79
N LYS A 94 1.60 -13.33 -21.96
CA LYS A 94 1.05 -12.20 -22.74
C LYS A 94 1.22 -10.84 -22.05
N GLY A 95 1.65 -10.83 -20.79
CA GLY A 95 1.92 -9.64 -20.02
C GLY A 95 3.03 -8.76 -20.59
N LYS A 96 2.72 -7.50 -20.89
CA LYS A 96 3.73 -6.50 -21.30
C LYS A 96 4.29 -5.76 -20.07
N PRO A 97 5.61 -5.43 -20.04
CA PRO A 97 6.20 -4.67 -18.95
C PRO A 97 5.48 -3.33 -18.75
N CYS A 98 5.22 -3.00 -17.48
CA CYS A 98 4.48 -1.84 -17.03
C CYS A 98 5.29 -0.55 -17.27
N LEU A 99 5.40 -0.11 -18.52
CA LEU A 99 5.80 1.26 -18.87
C LEU A 99 4.76 1.97 -19.72
N SER A 100 3.67 1.28 -20.09
CA SER A 100 2.52 1.89 -20.75
C SER A 100 1.27 1.69 -19.90
N ILE A 101 0.46 2.74 -19.82
CA ILE A 101 -0.90 2.74 -19.28
C ILE A 101 -1.86 1.74 -19.97
N PHE A 102 -1.37 0.99 -20.97
CA PHE A 102 -2.08 -0.02 -21.77
C PHE A 102 -1.47 -1.43 -21.62
N ALA A 103 -0.87 -1.74 -20.48
CA ALA A 103 -0.24 -3.05 -20.27
C ALA A 103 -1.30 -4.15 -20.06
N HIS A 104 -1.60 -4.89 -21.12
CA HIS A 104 -2.31 -6.16 -21.06
C HIS A 104 -1.51 -7.21 -20.28
N GLY A 105 -2.19 -8.14 -19.59
CA GLY A 105 -1.60 -9.34 -18.98
C GLY A 105 -0.74 -9.09 -17.75
N ASN A 106 -1.06 -8.07 -16.93
CA ASN A 106 -0.44 -7.90 -15.62
C ASN A 106 -1.45 -8.29 -14.55
N ILE A 107 -1.18 -9.40 -13.88
CA ILE A 107 -1.91 -9.82 -12.69
C ILE A 107 -1.10 -9.49 -11.44
N LEU A 108 -1.81 -9.24 -10.35
CA LEU A 108 -1.26 -9.23 -9.00
C LEU A 108 -1.77 -10.48 -8.29
N MET A 109 -0.87 -11.20 -7.63
CA MET A 109 -1.25 -12.26 -6.70
C MET A 109 -0.47 -12.19 -5.41
N LEU A 110 -1.16 -12.46 -4.31
CA LEU A 110 -0.57 -12.58 -2.98
C LEU A 110 -1.20 -13.78 -2.28
N SER A 111 -0.38 -14.74 -1.83
CA SER A 111 -0.86 -15.88 -1.07
C SER A 111 -1.18 -15.51 0.37
N GLU A 112 -1.94 -16.36 1.04
CA GLU A 112 -1.96 -16.38 2.50
C GLU A 112 -0.60 -16.73 3.10
N GLY A 113 -0.43 -16.42 4.38
CA GLY A 113 0.79 -16.66 5.14
C GLY A 113 1.32 -15.37 5.78
N THR A 114 1.99 -15.52 6.92
CA THR A 114 2.65 -14.41 7.61
C THR A 114 4.13 -14.39 7.23
N LEU A 115 4.60 -13.29 6.65
CA LEU A 115 6.01 -13.12 6.29
C LEU A 115 6.91 -13.34 7.52
N GLY A 116 7.93 -14.17 7.36
CA GLY A 116 8.84 -14.56 8.43
C GLY A 116 8.39 -15.74 9.29
N VAL A 117 7.11 -16.17 9.19
CA VAL A 117 6.54 -17.30 9.94
C VAL A 117 6.15 -18.45 9.01
N ASP A 118 5.39 -18.17 7.97
CA ASP A 118 4.90 -19.18 7.02
C ASP A 118 5.65 -19.06 5.69
N ASP A 119 5.52 -20.07 4.84
CA ASP A 119 5.88 -19.94 3.43
C ASP A 119 4.82 -19.05 2.76
N SER A 120 5.27 -18.00 2.07
CA SER A 120 4.37 -17.05 1.42
C SER A 120 4.86 -16.73 0.02
N TYR A 121 3.93 -16.46 -0.88
CA TYR A 121 4.19 -16.34 -2.29
C TYR A 121 3.51 -15.10 -2.86
N SER A 122 4.16 -14.44 -3.80
CA SER A 122 3.61 -13.28 -4.49
C SER A 122 3.97 -13.29 -5.97
N LEU A 123 3.07 -12.80 -6.81
CA LEU A 123 3.28 -12.68 -8.26
C LEU A 123 2.96 -11.26 -8.68
N ARG A 124 3.96 -10.54 -9.18
CA ARG A 124 3.82 -9.19 -9.70
C ARG A 124 4.71 -9.04 -10.93
N GLU A 125 4.17 -8.43 -11.99
CA GLU A 125 4.92 -8.12 -13.22
C GLU A 125 5.60 -9.35 -13.87
N GLY A 126 5.05 -10.55 -13.64
CA GLY A 126 5.60 -11.82 -14.12
C GLY A 126 6.77 -12.36 -13.29
N ILE A 127 7.09 -11.74 -12.16
CA ILE A 127 8.06 -12.22 -11.18
C ILE A 127 7.29 -12.91 -10.05
N LEU A 128 7.52 -14.21 -9.90
CA LEU A 128 7.02 -15.03 -8.79
C LEU A 128 8.08 -15.01 -7.69
N THR A 129 7.74 -14.43 -6.55
CA THR A 129 8.58 -14.37 -5.36
C THR A 129 8.08 -15.38 -4.34
N LEU A 130 8.97 -16.23 -3.84
CA LEU A 130 8.69 -17.23 -2.81
C LEU A 130 9.53 -16.89 -1.58
N HIS A 131 8.87 -16.66 -0.45
CA HIS A 131 9.52 -16.62 0.85
C HIS A 131 9.38 -18.00 1.47
N LEU A 132 10.51 -18.68 1.65
CA LEU A 132 10.56 -20.05 2.10
C LEU A 132 11.29 -20.15 3.44
N ASP A 133 10.83 -21.08 4.27
CA ASP A 133 11.60 -21.59 5.38
C ASP A 133 12.83 -22.40 4.90
N LYS A 134 13.69 -22.77 5.86
CA LYS A 134 14.89 -23.54 5.56
C LYS A 134 14.59 -24.89 4.90
N GLU A 135 13.61 -25.61 5.43
CA GLU A 135 13.32 -26.99 5.01
C GLU A 135 12.73 -27.00 3.60
N SER A 136 11.70 -26.18 3.37
CA SER A 136 11.07 -25.97 2.08
C SER A 136 12.08 -25.50 1.03
N TYR A 137 12.98 -24.58 1.38
CA TYR A 137 14.02 -24.09 0.47
C TYR A 137 15.02 -25.19 0.06
N GLU A 138 15.60 -25.89 1.04
CA GLU A 138 16.61 -26.94 0.79
C GLU A 138 16.01 -28.11 0.01
N ARG A 139 14.76 -28.48 0.29
CA ARG A 139 14.05 -29.56 -0.44
C ARG A 139 13.63 -29.14 -1.84
N ALA A 140 13.13 -27.91 -2.01
CA ALA A 140 12.74 -27.39 -3.32
C ALA A 140 13.98 -27.29 -4.23
N GLY A 141 15.14 -27.03 -3.62
CA GLY A 141 16.42 -26.97 -4.30
C GLY A 141 16.36 -25.94 -5.42
N ILE A 142 15.78 -24.76 -5.20
CA ILE A 142 15.72 -23.67 -6.18
C ILE A 142 16.71 -22.57 -5.76
N VAL A 143 17.23 -21.81 -6.71
CA VAL A 143 18.25 -20.79 -6.41
C VAL A 143 17.57 -19.59 -5.76
N GLY A 144 18.02 -19.20 -4.58
CA GLY A 144 17.48 -18.09 -3.80
C GLY A 144 18.57 -17.38 -3.00
N LYS A 145 18.21 -16.28 -2.37
CA LYS A 145 19.08 -15.48 -1.49
C LYS A 145 18.55 -15.56 -0.05
N PRO A 146 19.42 -15.53 0.97
CA PRO A 146 18.95 -15.45 2.35
C PRO A 146 18.14 -14.15 2.55
N ASP A 147 17.01 -14.26 3.25
CA ASP A 147 16.13 -13.15 3.59
C ASP A 147 16.52 -12.56 4.95
N GLY A 148 16.89 -11.27 4.98
CA GLY A 148 17.28 -10.54 6.19
C GLY A 148 18.76 -10.64 6.61
N VAL A 149 19.11 -9.85 7.64
CA VAL A 149 20.45 -9.85 8.25
C VAL A 149 20.63 -11.18 8.99
N LYS A 150 21.65 -11.95 8.60
CA LYS A 150 22.05 -13.23 9.21
C LYS A 150 21.68 -13.29 10.70
N GLY A 151 20.73 -14.17 11.01
CA GLY A 151 20.00 -14.29 12.29
C GLY A 151 20.60 -13.59 13.51
N LYS A 152 19.86 -12.60 14.04
CA LYS A 152 19.97 -12.29 15.47
C LYS A 152 19.48 -13.51 16.27
N ARG A 153 19.98 -13.69 17.50
CA ARG A 153 19.53 -14.77 18.40
C ARG A 153 18.00 -14.80 18.47
N GLY A 154 17.38 -15.86 17.96
CA GLY A 154 15.94 -16.12 18.05
C GLY A 154 15.17 -16.16 16.73
N THR A 155 15.71 -15.67 15.61
CA THR A 155 15.01 -15.73 14.31
C THR A 155 15.46 -16.91 13.46
N LYS A 156 14.49 -17.69 12.94
CA LYS A 156 14.76 -18.80 12.01
C LYS A 156 15.24 -18.21 10.66
N PRO A 157 16.29 -18.77 10.03
CA PRO A 157 16.75 -18.31 8.74
C PRO A 157 15.67 -18.55 7.67
N ARG A 158 15.55 -17.60 6.73
CA ARG A 158 14.58 -17.60 5.63
C ARG A 158 15.29 -17.34 4.31
N TRP A 159 14.66 -17.74 3.20
CA TRP A 159 15.19 -17.54 1.86
C TRP A 159 14.11 -16.92 0.95
N VAL A 160 14.54 -15.95 0.13
CA VAL A 160 13.73 -15.39 -0.95
C VAL A 160 14.18 -15.99 -2.27
N VAL A 161 13.24 -16.52 -3.03
CA VAL A 161 13.45 -17.03 -4.39
C VAL A 161 12.64 -16.18 -5.35
N GLU A 162 13.30 -15.49 -6.26
CA GLU A 162 12.68 -14.63 -7.28
C GLU A 162 12.79 -15.32 -8.65
N ILE A 163 11.64 -15.64 -9.25
CA ILE A 163 11.57 -16.34 -10.53
C ILE A 163 10.86 -15.43 -11.53
N ASN A 164 11.60 -14.89 -12.49
CA ASN A 164 11.01 -14.18 -13.61
C ASN A 164 10.45 -15.18 -14.64
N LEU A 165 9.14 -15.41 -14.59
CA LEU A 165 8.40 -16.34 -15.43
C LEU A 165 8.28 -15.89 -16.89
N ARG A 166 8.60 -14.63 -17.20
CA ARG A 166 8.55 -14.07 -18.56
C ARG A 166 9.85 -14.27 -19.34
N LEU A 167 10.92 -14.76 -18.72
CA LEU A 167 12.18 -15.01 -19.41
C LEU A 167 12.00 -16.05 -20.54
N PRO A 168 12.76 -15.93 -21.67
CA PRO A 168 12.74 -16.92 -22.75
C PRO A 168 13.14 -18.33 -22.29
N SER A 169 13.87 -18.46 -21.18
CA SER A 169 14.24 -19.74 -20.58
C SER A 169 13.12 -20.44 -19.81
N MET A 170 11.99 -19.75 -19.56
CA MET A 170 10.85 -20.28 -18.82
C MET A 170 9.88 -20.96 -19.80
N LEU A 171 10.33 -22.08 -20.33
CA LEU A 171 9.65 -22.94 -21.29
C LEU A 171 9.97 -24.41 -20.95
N HIS A 172 9.01 -25.30 -21.16
CA HIS A 172 9.20 -26.74 -20.95
C HIS A 172 10.38 -27.29 -21.77
N GLY A 173 11.15 -28.20 -21.16
CA GLY A 173 12.34 -28.81 -21.77
C GLY A 173 13.64 -28.04 -21.51
N LYS A 174 13.58 -26.86 -20.87
CA LYS A 174 14.77 -26.19 -20.33
C LYS A 174 14.99 -26.64 -18.90
N LYS A 175 16.21 -27.14 -18.61
CA LYS A 175 16.62 -27.64 -17.28
C LYS A 175 16.25 -26.70 -16.12
N GLY A 176 16.39 -25.39 -16.31
CA GLY A 176 16.03 -24.40 -15.29
C GLY A 176 14.54 -24.36 -14.99
N PHE A 177 13.70 -24.37 -16.02
CA PHE A 177 12.24 -24.38 -15.87
C PHE A 177 11.72 -25.73 -15.35
N ASP A 178 12.27 -26.84 -15.87
CA ASP A 178 11.88 -28.18 -15.42
C ASP A 178 12.19 -28.40 -13.94
N ARG A 179 13.26 -27.79 -13.41
CA ARG A 179 13.59 -27.78 -11.97
C ARG A 179 12.52 -27.05 -11.13
N ILE A 180 12.00 -25.94 -11.64
CA ILE A 180 10.92 -25.19 -10.97
C ILE A 180 9.62 -25.99 -10.99
N VAL A 181 9.26 -26.55 -12.15
CA VAL A 181 8.09 -27.44 -12.30
C VAL A 181 8.20 -28.64 -11.34
N TYR A 182 9.40 -29.24 -11.23
CA TYR A 182 9.64 -30.33 -10.29
C TYR A 182 9.41 -29.89 -8.84
N ALA A 183 9.94 -28.74 -8.43
CA ALA A 183 9.77 -28.21 -7.08
C ALA A 183 8.28 -27.99 -6.75
N PHE A 184 7.50 -27.41 -7.66
CA PHE A 184 6.08 -27.15 -7.44
C PHE A 184 5.20 -28.40 -7.50
N LYS A 185 5.68 -29.46 -8.18
CA LYS A 185 4.97 -30.73 -8.28
C LYS A 185 5.26 -31.70 -7.14
N ASN A 186 6.47 -31.66 -6.57
CA ASN A 186 6.93 -32.68 -5.61
C ASN A 186 7.25 -32.14 -4.21
N VAL A 187 7.52 -30.83 -4.08
CA VAL A 187 7.91 -30.23 -2.80
C VAL A 187 6.84 -29.24 -2.33
N LEU A 188 6.62 -28.17 -3.08
CA LEU A 188 5.65 -27.12 -2.76
C LEU A 188 4.28 -27.47 -3.35
N THR A 189 3.73 -28.59 -2.90
CA THR A 189 2.54 -29.23 -3.51
C THR A 189 1.22 -28.74 -2.94
N ASN A 190 1.24 -28.22 -1.71
CA ASN A 190 0.05 -27.79 -1.00
C ASN A 190 -0.62 -26.62 -1.73
N PRO A 191 -1.92 -26.73 -2.06
CA PRO A 191 -2.69 -25.59 -2.51
C PRO A 191 -2.73 -24.53 -1.42
N VAL A 192 -2.65 -23.26 -1.81
CA VAL A 192 -2.80 -22.13 -0.89
C VAL A 192 -3.88 -21.19 -1.41
N THR A 193 -4.41 -20.38 -0.50
CA THR A 193 -5.36 -19.32 -0.83
C THR A 193 -4.59 -18.13 -1.41
N TRP A 194 -5.06 -17.62 -2.54
CA TRP A 194 -4.54 -16.44 -3.20
C TRP A 194 -5.57 -15.35 -3.26
N LEU A 195 -5.11 -14.12 -3.05
CA LEU A 195 -5.75 -12.92 -3.59
C LEU A 195 -5.22 -12.73 -5.02
N PHE A 196 -6.12 -12.58 -5.97
CA PHE A 196 -5.84 -12.42 -7.39
C PHE A 196 -6.51 -11.15 -7.90
N HIS A 197 -5.78 -10.29 -8.60
CA HIS A 197 -6.35 -9.14 -9.29
C HIS A 197 -5.80 -9.06 -10.72
N ASP A 198 -6.70 -9.17 -11.69
CA ASP A 198 -6.38 -8.88 -13.08
C ASP A 198 -6.42 -7.36 -13.31
N LEU A 199 -5.30 -6.79 -13.73
CA LEU A 199 -5.20 -5.37 -14.07
C LEU A 199 -5.57 -5.09 -15.54
N SER A 200 -5.89 -6.13 -16.30
CA SER A 200 -6.31 -5.98 -17.70
C SER A 200 -7.68 -5.31 -17.80
N ILE A 201 -7.85 -4.49 -18.84
CA ILE A 201 -9.12 -3.80 -19.13
C ILE A 201 -10.07 -4.72 -19.90
N ALA A 202 -9.56 -5.78 -20.53
CA ALA A 202 -10.31 -6.69 -21.37
C ALA A 202 -10.37 -8.07 -20.71
N ALA A 203 -11.58 -8.55 -20.42
CA ALA A 203 -11.78 -9.87 -19.86
C ALA A 203 -11.20 -10.95 -20.79
N VAL A 204 -10.42 -11.86 -20.22
CA VAL A 204 -9.95 -13.07 -20.91
C VAL A 204 -11.12 -14.05 -20.97
N THR A 205 -11.48 -14.51 -22.17
CA THR A 205 -12.57 -15.46 -22.38
C THR A 205 -12.07 -16.64 -23.21
N PRO A 206 -12.13 -17.88 -22.69
CA PRO A 206 -12.56 -18.27 -21.33
C PRO A 206 -11.55 -17.80 -20.26
N ASP A 207 -12.04 -17.53 -19.05
CA ASP A 207 -11.21 -17.08 -17.94
C ASP A 207 -10.41 -18.28 -17.38
N PRO A 208 -9.06 -18.28 -17.43
CA PRO A 208 -8.24 -19.39 -16.92
C PRO A 208 -8.44 -19.67 -15.42
N LEU A 209 -9.04 -18.74 -14.67
CA LEU A 209 -9.37 -18.89 -13.27
C LEU A 209 -10.67 -19.67 -13.03
N ASP A 210 -11.59 -19.73 -14.00
CA ASP A 210 -12.92 -20.35 -13.85
C ASP A 210 -12.90 -21.80 -13.33
N PRO A 211 -11.99 -22.68 -13.80
CA PRO A 211 -11.89 -24.06 -13.30
C PRO A 211 -11.56 -24.16 -11.80
N HIS A 212 -11.07 -23.08 -11.19
CA HIS A 212 -10.68 -23.01 -9.78
C HIS A 212 -11.75 -22.35 -8.90
N PHE A 213 -12.95 -22.09 -9.43
CA PHE A 213 -14.11 -21.55 -8.69
C PHE A 213 -13.76 -20.30 -7.85
N PRO A 214 -13.27 -19.21 -8.47
CA PRO A 214 -12.81 -18.03 -7.75
C PRO A 214 -13.97 -17.28 -7.09
N VAL A 215 -13.77 -16.82 -5.86
CA VAL A 215 -14.71 -15.96 -5.14
C VAL A 215 -14.38 -14.50 -5.44
N LYS A 216 -15.14 -13.88 -6.34
CA LYS A 216 -15.00 -12.46 -6.71
C LYS A 216 -15.48 -11.55 -5.57
N LYS A 217 -14.70 -10.51 -5.29
CA LYS A 217 -14.96 -9.48 -4.28
C LYS A 217 -14.80 -8.10 -4.90
N THR A 218 -15.86 -7.30 -4.82
CA THR A 218 -15.84 -5.89 -5.24
C THR A 218 -15.54 -5.01 -4.04
N VAL A 219 -14.53 -4.15 -4.16
CA VAL A 219 -14.22 -3.14 -3.14
C VAL A 219 -15.15 -1.96 -3.32
N SER A 220 -15.98 -1.70 -2.32
CA SER A 220 -16.82 -0.52 -2.21
C SER A 220 -16.33 0.34 -1.04
N PRO A 221 -16.40 1.69 -1.15
CA PRO A 221 -16.02 2.56 -0.04
C PRO A 221 -16.93 2.33 1.16
N ARG A 222 -16.34 2.15 2.34
CA ARG A 222 -17.03 2.32 3.61
C ARG A 222 -17.02 3.82 3.95
N LEU A 223 -18.21 4.39 4.07
CA LEU A 223 -18.42 5.79 4.41
C LEU A 223 -18.64 5.93 5.93
N LEU A 224 -17.92 6.85 6.56
CA LEU A 224 -18.13 7.31 7.92
C LEU A 224 -18.32 8.83 7.89
N GLN A 225 -19.50 9.29 8.31
CA GLN A 225 -19.88 10.71 8.36
C GLN A 225 -19.97 11.21 9.80
N ASP A 226 -20.21 12.51 9.95
CA ASP A 226 -20.41 13.18 11.24
C ASP A 226 -19.25 13.02 12.24
N LEU A 227 -18.02 12.84 11.75
CA LEU A 227 -16.85 12.79 12.61
C LEU A 227 -16.52 14.21 13.08
N LYS A 228 -17.03 14.58 14.26
CA LYS A 228 -16.75 15.87 14.90
C LYS A 228 -15.34 15.86 15.48
N VAL A 229 -14.50 16.79 15.04
CA VAL A 229 -13.12 16.88 15.50
C VAL A 229 -12.71 18.31 15.82
N ASN A 230 -11.82 18.44 16.77
CA ASN A 230 -11.00 19.62 16.97
C ASN A 230 -9.84 19.58 15.98
N ARG A 231 -9.95 20.37 14.91
CA ARG A 231 -8.93 20.44 13.86
C ARG A 231 -7.84 21.46 14.24
N PRO A 232 -6.56 21.06 14.26
CA PRO A 232 -5.44 21.98 14.45
C PRO A 232 -5.23 22.86 13.21
N SER A 233 -4.31 23.81 13.28
CA SER A 233 -3.84 24.49 12.07
C SER A 233 -3.26 23.47 11.09
N LEU A 234 -3.68 23.56 9.83
CA LEU A 234 -3.10 22.76 8.75
C LEU A 234 -2.03 23.54 7.99
N GLU A 235 -1.81 24.82 8.28
CA GLU A 235 -0.78 25.60 7.60
C GLU A 235 0.59 25.31 8.21
N PRO A 236 1.61 24.97 7.41
CA PRO A 236 2.97 24.79 7.91
C PRO A 236 3.55 26.12 8.41
N PRO A 237 4.50 26.09 9.37
CA PRO A 237 5.18 27.29 9.84
C PRO A 237 5.94 27.97 8.69
N LYS A 238 5.76 29.30 8.55
CA LYS A 238 6.36 30.11 7.47
C LYS A 238 7.73 30.69 7.83
N GLU A 239 8.00 30.83 9.12
CA GLU A 239 9.26 31.34 9.67
C GLU A 239 9.78 30.32 10.68
N ALA A 240 11.08 30.06 10.66
CA ALA A 240 11.72 29.25 11.68
C ALA A 240 11.97 30.13 12.92
N ASP A 241 11.47 29.71 14.07
CA ASP A 241 11.75 30.30 15.36
C ASP A 241 13.28 30.24 15.57
N PRO A 242 13.95 31.39 15.72
CA PRO A 242 15.40 31.43 15.94
C PRO A 242 15.84 30.71 17.23
N THR A 243 14.89 30.38 18.11
CA THR A 243 15.10 29.69 19.40
C THR A 243 14.90 28.18 19.28
N TYR A 244 14.06 27.72 18.35
CA TYR A 244 13.72 26.31 18.10
C TYR A 244 13.94 25.97 16.62
N GLY A 245 15.05 25.29 16.33
CA GLY A 245 15.43 24.93 14.94
C GLY A 245 14.64 23.79 14.29
N ALA A 246 13.52 23.35 14.89
CA ALA A 246 12.79 22.14 14.52
C ALA A 246 11.29 22.37 14.20
N ASP A 247 10.84 23.61 14.04
CA ASP A 247 9.41 23.94 13.94
C ASP A 247 8.62 23.13 12.92
N PHE A 248 9.19 22.88 11.74
CA PHE A 248 8.51 22.07 10.73
C PHE A 248 8.45 20.59 11.10
N GLU A 249 9.49 20.06 11.75
CA GLU A 249 9.53 18.67 12.21
C GLU A 249 8.51 18.45 13.33
N ASP A 250 8.46 19.33 14.33
CA ASP A 250 7.48 19.27 15.42
C ASP A 250 6.05 19.39 14.88
N TYR A 251 5.78 20.38 14.02
CA TYR A 251 4.50 20.53 13.33
C TYR A 251 4.13 19.26 12.54
N ALA A 252 5.07 18.67 11.81
CA ALA A 252 4.82 17.47 11.01
C ALA A 252 4.50 16.24 11.87
N ILE A 253 5.19 16.08 13.00
CA ILE A 253 4.96 14.98 13.95
C ILE A 253 3.59 15.13 14.60
N GLU A 254 3.30 16.30 15.16
CA GLU A 254 2.04 16.61 15.83
C GLU A 254 0.84 16.43 14.87
N LEU A 255 0.97 16.92 13.63
CA LEU A 255 -0.09 16.79 12.64
C LEU A 255 -0.27 15.34 12.16
N GLN A 256 0.82 14.57 12.04
CA GLN A 256 0.73 13.14 11.73
C GLN A 256 0.02 12.37 12.84
N GLU A 257 0.33 12.66 14.12
CA GLU A 257 -0.33 12.05 15.27
C GLU A 257 -1.84 12.35 15.25
N TRP A 258 -2.21 13.61 15.02
CA TRP A 258 -3.62 13.99 14.90
C TRP A 258 -4.32 13.26 13.74
N LEU A 259 -3.71 13.22 12.55
CA LEU A 259 -4.25 12.48 11.40
C LEU A 259 -4.38 10.97 11.69
N ALA A 260 -3.42 10.38 12.40
CA ALA A 260 -3.50 8.98 12.82
C ALA A 260 -4.69 8.74 13.76
N LEU A 261 -4.94 9.64 14.70
CA LEU A 261 -6.10 9.56 15.59
C LEU A 261 -7.44 9.72 14.84
N VAL A 262 -7.47 10.54 13.77
CA VAL A 262 -8.63 10.63 12.86
C VAL A 262 -8.86 9.30 12.16
N LEU A 263 -7.82 8.68 11.61
CA LEU A 263 -7.91 7.37 10.93
C LEU A 263 -8.36 6.26 11.89
N LEU A 264 -7.91 6.30 13.14
CA LEU A 264 -8.30 5.38 14.22
C LEU A 264 -9.70 5.64 14.81
N GLU A 265 -10.40 6.69 14.37
CA GLU A 265 -11.71 7.07 14.91
C GLU A 265 -11.64 7.33 16.43
N SER A 266 -10.51 7.86 16.88
CA SER A 266 -10.23 8.02 18.31
C SER A 266 -11.17 9.06 18.92
N PRO A 267 -11.74 8.83 20.12
CA PRO A 267 -12.53 9.85 20.79
C PRO A 267 -11.68 11.05 21.25
N ARG A 268 -10.34 10.89 21.31
CA ARG A 268 -9.39 11.92 21.80
C ARG A 268 -9.38 13.22 20.97
N ILE A 269 -9.87 13.17 19.74
CA ILE A 269 -9.93 14.34 18.84
C ILE A 269 -11.30 15.02 18.87
N SER A 270 -12.27 14.49 19.59
CA SER A 270 -13.63 15.05 19.64
C SER A 270 -13.69 16.33 20.49
N PRO A 271 -14.45 17.36 20.09
CA PRO A 271 -14.73 18.52 20.94
C PRO A 271 -15.45 18.16 22.24
N ASP A 272 -16.21 17.07 22.23
CA ASP A 272 -17.06 16.64 23.34
C ASP A 272 -16.33 15.68 24.30
N ASP A 273 -15.03 15.49 24.11
CA ASP A 273 -14.23 14.56 24.86
C ASP A 273 -13.98 15.03 26.31
N LYS A 274 -14.18 14.12 27.27
CA LYS A 274 -14.12 14.39 28.73
C LYS A 274 -13.30 13.34 29.47
N ILE A 275 -12.20 12.89 28.88
CA ILE A 275 -11.33 11.93 29.54
C ILE A 275 -10.72 12.50 30.81
N ASP A 276 -10.47 11.60 31.75
CA ASP A 276 -9.63 11.92 32.90
C ASP A 276 -8.19 12.23 32.42
N PRO A 277 -7.63 13.43 32.74
CA PRO A 277 -6.25 13.77 32.42
C PRO A 277 -5.21 12.78 32.99
N PHE A 278 -5.56 12.00 34.01
CA PHE A 278 -4.71 10.92 34.52
C PHE A 278 -4.60 9.74 33.53
N LEU A 279 -5.61 9.52 32.68
CA LEU A 279 -5.63 8.46 31.67
C LEU A 279 -5.07 8.92 30.32
N SER A 280 -5.36 10.15 29.91
CA SER A 280 -4.84 10.70 28.67
C SER A 280 -4.66 12.21 28.77
N ARG A 281 -3.48 12.68 28.38
CA ARG A 281 -3.14 14.11 28.30
C ARG A 281 -3.07 14.60 26.86
N TYR A 282 -3.46 13.76 25.90
CA TYR A 282 -3.46 14.16 24.51
C TYR A 282 -4.42 15.33 24.30
N ALA A 283 -3.94 16.36 23.62
CA ALA A 283 -4.75 17.46 23.12
C ALA A 283 -4.39 17.66 21.64
N PRO A 284 -5.35 18.04 20.78
CA PRO A 284 -5.05 18.38 19.40
C PRO A 284 -3.97 19.46 19.30
N PRO A 285 -3.07 19.38 18.31
CA PRO A 285 -1.94 20.31 18.17
C PRO A 285 -2.32 21.78 18.11
N GLY A 286 -1.42 22.63 18.61
CA GLY A 286 -1.53 24.08 18.55
C GLY A 286 -2.52 24.73 19.52
N ASN A 287 -2.46 26.06 19.59
CA ASN A 287 -3.25 26.88 20.53
C ASN A 287 -4.65 27.23 20.03
N SER A 288 -4.90 27.09 18.72
CA SER A 288 -6.19 27.36 18.09
C SER A 288 -6.73 26.11 17.41
N GLN A 289 -7.96 25.74 17.78
CA GLN A 289 -8.65 24.58 17.25
C GLN A 289 -9.95 25.04 16.60
N THR A 290 -10.26 24.47 15.44
CA THR A 290 -11.54 24.70 14.76
C THR A 290 -12.38 23.45 14.86
N ASN A 291 -13.58 23.56 15.43
CA ASN A 291 -14.55 22.47 15.41
C ASN A 291 -15.01 22.28 13.98
N THR A 292 -14.78 21.09 13.43
CA THR A 292 -15.16 20.74 12.06
C THR A 292 -15.76 19.35 12.05
N LYS A 293 -16.60 19.10 11.06
CA LYS A 293 -17.06 17.75 10.74
C LYS A 293 -16.24 17.20 9.58
N LEU A 294 -15.81 15.96 9.73
CA LEU A 294 -15.08 15.23 8.71
C LEU A 294 -15.89 14.05 8.21
N VAL A 295 -15.59 13.67 6.97
CA VAL A 295 -16.01 12.43 6.34
C VAL A 295 -14.77 11.59 6.09
N LYS A 296 -14.85 10.30 6.46
CA LYS A 296 -13.83 9.30 6.15
C LYS A 296 -14.40 8.26 5.20
N LEU A 297 -13.71 8.07 4.07
CA LEU A 297 -13.97 7.01 3.11
C LEU A 297 -12.85 5.98 3.19
N THR A 298 -13.21 4.71 3.32
CA THR A 298 -12.24 3.61 3.40
C THR A 298 -12.51 2.58 2.31
N TRP A 299 -11.54 2.39 1.41
CA TRP A 299 -11.49 1.27 0.49
C TRP A 299 -10.52 0.24 1.03
N GLN A 300 -11.00 -0.98 1.30
CA GLN A 300 -10.19 -2.05 1.88
C GLN A 300 -10.36 -3.35 1.10
N GLY A 301 -9.25 -4.00 0.77
CA GLY A 301 -9.25 -5.23 -0.02
C GLY A 301 -7.87 -5.54 -0.58
N PHE A 302 -7.84 -6.03 -1.82
CA PHE A 302 -6.61 -6.24 -2.58
C PHE A 302 -6.60 -5.27 -3.78
N LEU A 303 -5.86 -4.17 -3.63
CA LEU A 303 -5.90 -3.03 -4.53
C LEU A 303 -4.59 -2.90 -5.29
N ALA A 304 -4.68 -2.47 -6.55
CA ALA A 304 -3.52 -2.11 -7.34
C ALA A 304 -2.95 -0.75 -6.91
N PRO A 305 -1.63 -0.58 -6.79
CA PRO A 305 -1.00 0.73 -6.59
C PRO A 305 -1.42 1.77 -7.63
N THR A 306 -1.63 1.33 -8.88
CA THR A 306 -2.11 2.16 -9.99
C THR A 306 -3.55 2.63 -9.81
N TRP A 307 -4.39 1.87 -9.10
CA TRP A 307 -5.74 2.30 -8.76
C TRP A 307 -5.71 3.41 -7.72
N ALA A 308 -4.92 3.25 -6.64
CA ALA A 308 -4.76 4.28 -5.61
C ALA A 308 -4.22 5.59 -6.21
N HIS A 309 -3.21 5.50 -7.08
CA HIS A 309 -2.68 6.64 -7.83
C HIS A 309 -3.74 7.34 -8.68
N LYS A 310 -4.52 6.60 -9.48
CA LYS A 310 -5.59 7.16 -10.32
C LYS A 310 -6.70 7.80 -9.47
N ALA A 311 -7.11 7.14 -8.40
CA ALA A 311 -8.13 7.66 -7.48
C ALA A 311 -7.67 8.97 -6.84
N PHE A 312 -6.42 9.04 -6.36
CA PHE A 312 -5.84 10.29 -5.85
C PHE A 312 -5.87 11.41 -6.90
N VAL A 313 -5.50 11.13 -8.15
CA VAL A 313 -5.54 12.14 -9.23
C VAL A 313 -6.97 12.64 -9.48
N GLN A 314 -7.96 11.75 -9.51
CA GLN A 314 -9.36 12.14 -9.69
C GLN A 314 -9.88 13.01 -8.53
N VAL A 315 -9.57 12.62 -7.29
CA VAL A 315 -9.89 13.40 -6.08
C VAL A 315 -9.22 14.78 -6.16
N LEU A 316 -7.93 14.83 -6.53
CA LEU A 316 -7.17 16.06 -6.61
C LEU A 316 -7.72 17.03 -7.68
N LEU A 317 -8.15 16.52 -8.84
CA LEU A 317 -8.74 17.31 -9.92
C LEU A 317 -10.15 17.81 -9.60
N ALA A 318 -10.94 17.05 -8.84
CA ALA A 318 -12.30 17.39 -8.48
C ALA A 318 -12.41 18.30 -7.25
N ALA A 319 -11.43 18.26 -6.35
CA ALA A 319 -11.44 19.05 -5.12
C ALA A 319 -11.30 20.57 -5.41
N PRO A 320 -12.18 21.43 -4.82
CA PRO A 320 -12.11 22.89 -4.92
C PRO A 320 -10.73 23.45 -4.56
N GLN A 321 -10.38 24.65 -5.01
CA GLN A 321 -9.03 25.20 -4.81
C GLN A 321 -8.69 25.40 -3.33
N GLU A 322 -9.68 25.83 -2.53
CA GLU A 322 -9.54 26.08 -1.09
C GLU A 322 -9.56 24.79 -0.25
N ALA A 323 -10.00 23.68 -0.84
CA ALA A 323 -10.21 22.43 -0.13
C ALA A 323 -8.91 21.76 0.33
N TRP A 324 -8.95 21.22 1.54
CA TRP A 324 -7.95 20.29 2.06
C TRP A 324 -8.53 18.89 2.13
N PHE A 325 -7.67 17.89 2.02
CA PHE A 325 -8.00 16.49 2.27
C PHE A 325 -6.72 15.71 2.59
N ALA A 326 -6.85 14.64 3.36
CA ALA A 326 -5.78 13.67 3.59
C ALA A 326 -6.10 12.36 2.85
N TYR A 327 -5.15 11.88 2.06
CA TYR A 327 -5.23 10.63 1.31
C TYR A 327 -4.15 9.68 1.82
N CYS A 328 -4.57 8.57 2.43
CA CYS A 328 -3.70 7.61 3.08
C CYS A 328 -3.72 6.30 2.30
N VAL A 329 -2.55 5.74 2.03
CA VAL A 329 -2.38 4.45 1.34
C VAL A 329 -1.58 3.54 2.24
N GLY A 330 -2.16 2.39 2.59
CA GLY A 330 -1.55 1.34 3.38
C GLY A 330 -1.31 0.08 2.55
N GLY A 331 -0.07 -0.40 2.57
CA GLY A 331 0.32 -1.67 1.96
C GLY A 331 -0.08 -2.87 2.81
N PHE A 332 0.09 -4.07 2.26
CA PHE A 332 0.15 -5.28 3.10
C PHE A 332 1.41 -5.24 3.97
N GLY A 333 1.41 -5.92 5.11
CA GLY A 333 2.61 -6.05 5.94
C GLY A 333 3.74 -6.64 5.12
N GLU A 334 4.89 -5.95 5.08
CA GLU A 334 6.08 -6.39 4.35
C GLU A 334 7.20 -6.72 5.35
N GLY A 335 7.99 -7.76 5.07
CA GLY A 335 9.13 -8.16 5.90
C GLY A 335 8.78 -8.93 7.18
N ILE A 336 9.83 -9.30 7.92
CA ILE A 336 9.77 -10.21 9.08
C ILE A 336 9.06 -9.58 10.30
N SER A 337 9.03 -8.24 10.38
CA SER A 337 8.35 -7.52 11.47
C SER A 337 6.83 -7.40 11.26
N GLY A 338 6.32 -7.69 10.05
CA GLY A 338 4.92 -7.47 9.71
C GLY A 338 4.49 -6.00 9.74
N GLU A 339 5.45 -5.06 9.83
CA GLU A 339 5.17 -3.62 9.78
C GLU A 339 4.63 -3.28 8.38
N SER A 340 3.42 -2.72 8.31
CA SER A 340 2.83 -2.26 7.05
C SER A 340 3.35 -0.87 6.72
N LYS A 341 4.02 -0.76 5.57
CA LYS A 341 4.34 0.54 4.98
C LYS A 341 3.06 1.31 4.73
N ASN A 342 3.11 2.62 4.99
CA ASN A 342 2.00 3.51 4.66
C ASN A 342 2.52 4.89 4.26
N CYS A 343 1.71 5.59 3.49
CA CYS A 343 1.98 6.98 3.17
C CYS A 343 0.70 7.80 3.29
N THR A 344 0.85 8.99 3.85
CA THR A 344 -0.24 9.94 4.03
C THR A 344 0.10 11.21 3.28
N ILE A 345 -0.80 11.63 2.39
CA ILE A 345 -0.66 12.84 1.60
C ILE A 345 -1.74 13.81 2.07
N LEU A 346 -1.34 14.94 2.64
CA LEU A 346 -2.23 16.04 2.97
C LEU A 346 -2.13 17.11 1.87
N ARG A 347 -3.24 17.42 1.21
CA ARG A 347 -3.37 18.64 0.42
C ARG A 347 -3.72 19.79 1.36
N LEU A 348 -2.96 20.87 1.30
CA LEU A 348 -3.12 22.02 2.21
C LEU A 348 -4.32 22.89 1.82
N PRO A 349 -5.03 23.49 2.81
CA PRO A 349 -6.11 24.43 2.55
C PRO A 349 -5.56 25.71 1.89
N ASN A 350 -6.33 26.31 0.98
CA ASN A 350 -5.96 27.54 0.24
C ASN A 350 -4.63 27.48 -0.55
N ALA A 351 -3.99 26.31 -0.62
CA ALA A 351 -2.74 26.09 -1.33
C ALA A 351 -2.90 24.85 -2.24
N PRO A 352 -3.63 24.96 -3.35
CA PRO A 352 -4.07 23.82 -4.16
C PRO A 352 -2.92 23.00 -4.78
N LYS A 353 -1.73 23.59 -4.86
CA LYS A 353 -0.53 22.94 -5.37
C LYS A 353 0.37 22.43 -4.26
N GLU A 354 0.14 22.74 -3.00
CA GLU A 354 1.04 22.31 -1.93
C GLU A 354 0.54 21.02 -1.28
N TYR A 355 1.49 20.21 -0.83
CA TYR A 355 1.21 18.98 -0.10
C TYR A 355 2.25 18.72 0.98
N ILE A 356 1.83 17.98 2.00
CA ILE A 356 2.71 17.33 2.95
C ILE A 356 2.55 15.82 2.76
N LEU A 357 3.68 15.12 2.68
CA LEU A 357 3.73 13.67 2.53
C LEU A 357 4.49 13.07 3.70
N TRP A 358 3.87 12.15 4.42
CA TRP A 358 4.54 11.25 5.36
C TRP A 358 4.69 9.87 4.72
N GLU A 359 5.89 9.30 4.78
CA GLU A 359 6.21 7.95 4.32
C GLU A 359 6.75 7.14 5.49
N VAL A 360 6.01 6.12 5.93
CA VAL A 360 6.44 5.15 6.94
C VAL A 360 6.99 3.92 6.22
N LEU A 361 8.26 3.60 6.47
CA LEU A 361 9.04 2.57 5.76
C LEU A 361 8.99 1.18 6.38
#